data_AF-B9S350-F1
#
_entry.id   AF-B9S350-F1
#
_cell.length_a   1.000
_cell.length_b   1.000
_cell.length_c   1.000
_cell.angle_alpha   90.00
_cell.angle_beta   90.00
_cell.angle_gamma   90.00
#
_symmetry.space_group_name_H-M   'P 1'
#
loop_
_entity.id
_entity.type
_entity.pdbx_description
1 polymer ?
#
loop_
_entity_poly.entity_id
_entity_poly.type
_entity_poly.pdbx_seq_one_letter_code
_entity_poly.pdbx_strand_id
1 'polypeptide(L)'
;MSRQAICGVTLDIVVKARRVGGSTHQVSVGIESTQGKALAIRWLLGASRKCSGRNMAFKLSSKLVDAAKGSGDAIRKKEETRRMGEANRAFAHFH
;
A
#
# COMPACT_ATOMS: atom_id res chain seq x y z
N MET A 1 1.39 -19.31 3.21
CA MET A 1 0.67 -18.50 2.20
C MET A 1 0.35 -17.08 2.69
N SER A 2 -0.26 -16.90 3.86
CA SER A 2 -0.65 -15.59 4.39
C SER A 2 0.51 -14.60 4.61
N ARG A 3 1.64 -15.07 5.15
CA ARG A 3 2.84 -14.24 5.34
C ARG A 3 3.42 -13.71 4.01
N GLN A 4 3.36 -14.53 2.96
CA GLN A 4 3.91 -14.19 1.64
C GLN A 4 3.05 -13.13 0.93
N ALA A 5 1.73 -13.24 1.04
CA ALA A 5 0.81 -12.21 0.56
C ALA A 5 1.05 -10.85 1.24
N ILE A 6 1.25 -10.85 2.56
CA ILE A 6 1.50 -9.61 3.32
C ILE A 6 2.85 -9.00 2.91
N CYS A 7 3.92 -9.79 2.82
CA CYS A 7 5.21 -9.29 2.35
C CYS A 7 5.12 -8.74 0.92
N GLY A 8 4.39 -9.40 0.02
CA GLY A 8 4.18 -8.95 -1.35
C GLY A 8 3.47 -7.58 -1.45
N VAL A 9 2.56 -7.28 -0.53
CA VAL A 9 1.82 -6.01 -0.46
C VAL A 9 2.53 -4.97 0.43
N THR A 10 3.51 -5.37 1.23
CA THR A 10 4.25 -4.46 2.11
C THR A 10 4.99 -3.41 1.28
N LEU A 11 4.94 -2.17 1.78
CA LEU A 11 5.62 -1.00 1.23
C LEU A 11 6.69 -0.53 2.19
N ASP A 12 7.76 -0.02 1.62
CA ASP A 12 8.87 0.58 2.36
C ASP A 12 8.89 2.11 2.23
N ILE A 13 8.06 2.67 1.33
CA ILE A 13 7.95 4.11 1.05
C ILE A 13 6.48 4.51 1.08
N VAL A 14 6.19 5.66 1.69
CA VAL A 14 4.88 6.30 1.65
C VAL A 14 5.03 7.76 1.21
N VAL A 15 4.00 8.29 0.58
CA VAL A 15 3.91 9.70 0.23
C VAL A 15 3.13 10.43 1.32
N LYS A 16 3.73 11.48 1.91
CA LYS A 16 3.07 12.37 2.87
C LYS A 16 2.95 13.78 2.27
N ALA A 17 1.84 14.45 2.55
CA ALA A 17 1.70 15.86 2.21
C ALA A 17 2.50 16.71 3.22
N ARG A 18 3.41 17.55 2.72
CA ARG A 18 4.18 18.53 3.51
C ARG A 18 3.96 19.92 2.91
N ARG A 19 3.75 20.92 3.76
CA ARG A 19 3.63 22.32 3.34
C ARG A 19 5.01 22.98 3.36
N VAL A 20 5.42 23.56 2.23
CA VAL A 20 6.69 24.27 2.08
C VAL A 20 6.43 25.56 1.32
N GLY A 21 6.85 26.71 1.87
CA GLY A 21 6.74 28.00 1.19
C GLY A 21 5.32 28.41 0.76
N GLY A 22 4.29 28.00 1.50
CA GLY A 22 2.88 28.34 1.21
C GLY A 22 2.12 27.28 0.40
N SER A 23 2.81 26.41 -0.34
CA SER A 23 2.24 25.32 -1.17
C SER A 23 2.35 23.95 -0.51
N THR A 24 1.43 23.03 -0.84
CA THR A 24 1.43 21.65 -0.31
C THR A 24 2.05 20.71 -1.34
N HIS A 25 3.19 20.10 -0.99
CA HIS A 25 3.91 19.15 -1.83
C HIS A 25 3.79 17.73 -1.28
N GLN A 26 3.85 16.76 -2.18
CA GLN A 26 3.94 15.35 -1.82
C GLN A 26 5.41 14.97 -1.64
N VAL A 27 5.79 14.60 -0.42
CA VAL A 27 7.15 14.20 -0.08
C VAL A 27 7.17 12.71 0.24
N SER A 28 8.08 12.00 -0.41
CA SER A 28 8.31 10.58 -0.19
C SER A 28 9.10 10.37 1.11
N VAL A 29 8.57 9.55 2.00
CA VAL A 29 9.18 9.23 3.30
C VAL A 29 9.29 7.72 3.43
N GLY A 30 10.48 7.23 3.81
CA GLY A 30 10.68 5.83 4.15
C GLY A 30 9.90 5.46 5.40
N ILE A 31 9.25 4.30 5.41
CA ILE A 31 8.50 3.81 6.56
C ILE A 31 9.13 2.57 7.16
N GLU A 32 8.95 2.41 8.46
CA GLU A 32 9.38 1.19 9.16
C GLU A 32 8.56 -0.01 8.68
N SER A 33 9.19 -1.19 8.63
CA SER A 33 8.55 -2.43 8.17
C SER A 33 7.24 -2.77 8.92
N THR A 34 7.13 -2.41 10.20
CA THR A 34 5.91 -2.57 11.01
C THR A 34 4.76 -1.72 10.46
N GLN A 35 5.04 -0.47 10.09
CA GLN A 35 4.06 0.44 9.49
C GLN A 35 3.66 -0.02 8.09
N GLY A 36 4.62 -0.50 7.30
CA GLY A 36 4.38 -1.07 5.97
C GLY A 36 3.43 -2.28 6.02
N LYS A 37 3.64 -3.21 6.96
CA LYS A 37 2.75 -4.36 7.19
C LYS A 37 1.35 -3.93 7.60
N ALA A 38 1.23 -2.95 8.50
CA ALA A 38 -0.08 -2.42 8.90
C ALA A 38 -0.83 -1.79 7.72
N LEU A 39 -0.12 -1.08 6.83
CA LEU A 39 -0.68 -0.52 5.61
C LEU A 39 -1.18 -1.63 4.65
N ALA A 40 -0.37 -2.68 4.46
CA ALA A 40 -0.73 -3.83 3.64
C ALA A 40 -2.00 -4.54 4.13
N ILE A 41 -2.10 -4.78 5.44
CA ILE A 41 -3.30 -5.40 6.05
C ILE A 41 -4.53 -4.52 5.84
N ARG A 42 -4.41 -3.20 6.03
CA ARG A 42 -5.51 -2.26 5.79
C ARG A 42 -5.99 -2.29 4.35
N TRP A 43 -5.09 -2.39 3.38
CA TRP A 43 -5.45 -2.45 1.97
C TRP A 43 -6.10 -3.77 1.58
N LEU A 44 -5.60 -4.90 2.09
CA LEU A 44 -6.23 -6.20 1.88
C LEU A 44 -7.66 -6.22 2.45
N LEU A 45 -7.85 -5.72 3.68
CA LEU A 45 -9.17 -5.59 4.29
C LEU A 45 -10.09 -4.67 3.49
N GLY A 46 -9.60 -3.51 3.03
CA GLY A 46 -10.36 -2.59 2.20
C GLY A 46 -10.79 -3.22 0.87
N ALA A 47 -9.89 -3.96 0.20
CA ALA A 47 -10.19 -4.68 -1.03
C ALA A 47 -11.22 -5.80 -0.80
N SER A 48 -11.13 -6.53 0.31
CA SER A 48 -12.12 -7.55 0.66
C SER A 48 -13.50 -6.95 0.95
N ARG A 49 -13.59 -5.79 1.61
CA ARG A 49 -14.86 -5.12 1.91
C ARG A 49 -15.57 -4.57 0.67
N LYS A 50 -14.80 -4.10 -0.33
CA LYS A 50 -15.35 -3.59 -1.60
C LYS A 50 -15.95 -4.68 -2.48
N CYS A 51 -15.58 -5.94 -2.25
CA CYS A 51 -16.12 -7.07 -2.99
C CYS A 51 -17.55 -7.36 -2.51
N SER A 52 -18.53 -7.33 -3.42
CA SER A 52 -19.91 -7.76 -3.16
C SER A 52 -19.99 -9.30 -3.11
N GLY A 53 -20.98 -9.86 -2.41
CA GLY A 53 -21.20 -11.32 -2.30
C GLY A 53 -20.80 -11.93 -0.95
N ARG A 54 -20.47 -13.25 -0.96
CA ARG A 54 -20.24 -14.23 0.13
C ARG A 54 -19.64 -13.74 1.48
N ASN A 55 -19.61 -14.62 2.47
CA ASN A 55 -19.00 -14.39 3.80
C ASN A 55 -17.59 -13.76 3.72
N MET A 56 -17.28 -12.84 4.64
CA MET A 56 -16.02 -12.09 4.72
C MET A 56 -14.78 -12.99 4.74
N ALA A 57 -14.87 -14.16 5.38
CA ALA A 57 -13.77 -15.14 5.39
C ALA A 57 -13.35 -15.59 3.98
N PHE A 58 -14.33 -15.85 3.11
CA PHE A 58 -14.07 -16.25 1.71
C PHE A 58 -13.51 -15.09 0.88
N LYS A 59 -14.01 -13.87 1.10
CA LYS A 59 -13.48 -12.68 0.41
C LYS A 59 -12.02 -12.43 0.79
N LEU A 60 -11.69 -12.59 2.07
CA LEU A 60 -10.33 -12.39 2.55
C LEU A 60 -9.38 -13.47 2.03
N SER A 61 -9.79 -14.74 2.05
CA SER A 61 -8.96 -15.83 1.52
C SER A 61 -8.68 -15.66 0.02
N SER A 62 -9.70 -15.29 -0.77
CA SER A 62 -9.52 -14.99 -2.20
C SER A 62 -8.52 -13.85 -2.41
N LYS A 63 -8.65 -12.74 -1.67
CA LYS A 63 -7.72 -11.60 -1.81
C LYS A 63 -6.31 -11.91 -1.34
N LEU A 64 -6.15 -12.76 -0.33
CA LEU A 64 -4.84 -13.28 0.08
C LEU A 64 -4.18 -14.12 -1.01
N VAL A 65 -4.95 -14.97 -1.70
CA VAL A 65 -4.45 -15.76 -2.83
C VAL A 65 -4.06 -14.87 -4.01
N ASP A 66 -4.90 -13.89 -4.37
CA ASP A 66 -4.62 -12.94 -5.43
C ASP A 66 -3.33 -12.15 -5.12
N ALA A 67 -3.21 -11.64 -3.90
CA ALA A 67 -2.04 -10.89 -3.45
C ALA A 67 -0.77 -11.75 -3.42
N ALA A 68 -0.87 -13.04 -3.03
CA ALA A 68 0.26 -13.96 -3.09
C ALA A 68 0.74 -14.23 -4.53
N LYS A 69 -0.16 -14.13 -5.51
CA LYS A 69 0.16 -14.22 -6.94
C LYS A 69 0.62 -12.89 -7.55
N GLY A 70 0.74 -11.83 -6.76
CA GLY A 70 1.12 -10.51 -7.25
C GLY A 70 0.00 -9.80 -8.04
N SER A 71 -1.26 -10.15 -7.79
CA SER A 71 -2.42 -9.56 -8.47
C SER A 71 -3.46 -9.02 -7.48
N GLY A 72 -4.42 -8.26 -7.99
CA GLY A 72 -5.53 -7.69 -7.23
C GLY A 72 -5.32 -6.24 -6.77
N ASP A 73 -6.40 -5.67 -6.23
CA ASP A 73 -6.46 -4.24 -5.91
C ASP A 73 -5.42 -3.77 -4.89
N ALA A 74 -5.05 -4.64 -3.94
CA ALA A 74 -4.04 -4.32 -2.93
C ALA A 74 -2.65 -4.16 -3.57
N ILE A 75 -2.30 -4.99 -4.56
CA ILE A 75 -1.02 -4.91 -5.28
C ILE A 75 -1.02 -3.69 -6.22
N ARG A 76 -2.12 -3.44 -6.93
CA ARG A 76 -2.24 -2.24 -7.77
C ARG A 76 -2.03 -0.96 -6.96
N LYS A 77 -2.60 -0.89 -5.75
CA LYS A 77 -2.45 0.26 -4.86
C LYS A 77 -1.03 0.42 -4.31
N LYS A 78 -0.35 -0.71 -4.03
CA LYS A 78 1.09 -0.71 -3.72
C LYS A 78 1.89 -0.10 -4.86
N GLU A 79 1.65 -0.56 -6.08
CA GLU A 79 2.41 -0.13 -7.25
C GLU A 79 2.20 1.36 -7.56
N GLU A 80 0.96 1.83 -7.47
CA GLU A 80 0.63 3.25 -7.58
C GLU A 80 1.36 4.10 -6.54
N THR A 81 1.35 3.66 -5.28
CA THR A 81 2.02 4.37 -4.18
C THR A 81 3.54 4.37 -4.36
N ARG A 82 4.11 3.25 -4.82
CA ARG A 82 5.54 3.13 -5.12
C ARG A 82 5.94 4.08 -6.25
N ARG A 83 5.20 4.07 -7.36
CA ARG A 83 5.45 4.95 -8.51
C ARG A 83 5.33 6.43 -8.13
N MET A 84 4.35 6.79 -7.30
CA MET A 84 4.21 8.14 -6.76
C MET A 84 5.37 8.51 -5.83
N GLY A 85 5.84 7.55 -5.04
CA GLY A 85 7.02 7.70 -4.20
C GLY A 85 8.30 7.94 -5.00
N GLU A 86 8.49 7.19 -6.09
CA GLU A 86 9.62 7.31 -7.00
C GLU A 86 9.59 8.63 -7.78
N ALA A 87 8.42 9.06 -8.26
CA ALA A 87 8.26 10.35 -8.95
C ALA A 87 8.58 11.55 -8.05
N ASN A 88 8.22 11.47 -6.77
CA ASN A 88 8.49 12.52 -5.78
C ASN A 88 9.86 12.37 -5.09
N ARG A 89 10.72 11.44 -5.54
CA ARG A 89 12.06 11.24 -4.99
C ARG A 89 12.93 12.50 -5.13
N ALA A 90 12.70 13.32 -6.15
CA ALA A 90 13.35 14.62 -6.30
C ALA A 90 13.05 15.59 -5.14
N PHE A 91 11.88 15.45 -4.49
CA PHE A 91 11.49 16.25 -3.33
C PHE A 91 11.95 15.66 -1.98
N ALA A 92 12.60 14.49 -1.96
CA ALA A 92 13.14 13.89 -0.73
C ALA A 92 14.30 14.71 -0.14
N HIS A 93 14.89 15.60 -0.94
CA HIS A 93 15.93 16.55 -0.50
C HIS A 93 15.38 17.74 0.30
N PHE A 94 14.06 18.00 0.28
CA PHE A 94 13.43 19.03 1.11
C PHE A 94 13.18 18.54 2.55
N HIS A 95 13.93 17.56 3.05
CA HIS A 95 13.77 17.10 4.43
C HIS A 95 14.36 18.09 5.42
#